data_AF-A0A923Y881-F1
#
_entry.id   AF-A0A923Y881-F1
#
_cell.length_a   1.000
_cell.length_b   1.000
_cell.length_c   1.000
_cell.angle_alpha   90.00
_cell.angle_beta   90.00
_cell.angle_gamma   90.00
#
_symmetry.space_group_name_H-M   'P 1'
#
loop_
_entity.id
_entity.type
_entity.pdbx_description
1 polymer ?
#
loop_
_entity_poly.entity_id
_entity_poly.type
_entity_poly.pdbx_seq_one_letter_code
_entity_poly.pdbx_strand_id
1 'polypeptide(L)'
;HNSLFLVAHFHNVVIGGVVFGAFAGYTLWFPKAFGFTLDERLGKASFWCWSIGFYLAFLPLYVLGLMGATRRMQHYADPGWQPLMVIALCGALVILAGIVLTIVQLVVSIRTRDERRDTSGDPWNGRTLEWSTASPPPAWNFATLPQVAALDAFWRTKYGASPETEEDADGSGSEPLPPPEPAEPLTMPRPSPVGFVIAFFAVVAGFALVWHIGWLALLGFAGVVATGLVHAWRTVNEIEVHEVAPNARGAAA
;
A
#
# COMPACT_ATOMS: atom_id res chain seq x y z
N HIS A 1 10.20 -13.58 30.16
CA HIS A 1 9.38 -14.07 29.03
C HIS A 1 7.90 -13.80 29.34
N ASN A 2 7.04 -13.47 28.35
CA ASN A 2 5.62 -13.09 28.53
C ASN A 2 5.30 -11.85 29.40
N SER A 3 6.26 -10.96 29.63
CA SER A 3 6.02 -9.65 30.25
C SER A 3 5.63 -8.58 29.21
N LEU A 4 5.28 -7.38 29.67
CA LEU A 4 5.01 -6.23 28.80
C LEU A 4 6.21 -5.83 27.94
N PHE A 5 7.42 -6.30 28.28
CA PHE A 5 8.62 -6.09 27.45
C PHE A 5 8.46 -6.76 26.07
N LEU A 6 7.89 -7.96 26.02
CA LEU A 6 7.61 -8.66 24.76
C LEU A 6 6.59 -7.88 23.93
N VAL A 7 5.56 -7.35 24.59
CA VAL A 7 4.52 -6.54 23.95
C VAL A 7 5.15 -5.26 23.36
N ALA A 8 5.95 -4.55 24.15
CA ALA A 8 6.65 -3.34 23.73
C ALA A 8 7.57 -3.60 22.53
N HIS A 9 8.38 -4.66 22.57
CA HIS A 9 9.26 -5.04 21.47
C HIS A 9 8.50 -5.34 20.18
N PHE A 10 7.45 -6.18 20.24
CA PHE A 10 6.66 -6.51 19.05
C PHE A 10 5.97 -5.28 18.45
N HIS A 11 5.39 -4.41 19.28
CA HIS A 11 4.76 -3.18 18.78
C HIS A 11 5.78 -2.22 18.19
N ASN A 12 7.02 -2.21 18.69
CA ASN A 12 8.08 -1.38 18.11
C ASN A 12 8.42 -1.80 16.68
N VAL A 13 8.62 -3.10 16.45
CA VAL A 13 8.94 -3.57 15.09
C VAL A 13 7.74 -3.50 14.14
N VAL A 14 6.52 -3.76 14.61
CA VAL A 14 5.33 -3.73 13.74
C VAL A 14 4.86 -2.30 13.48
N ILE A 15 4.76 -1.44 14.48
CA ILE A 15 4.33 -0.06 14.25
C ILE A 15 5.43 0.72 13.53
N GLY A 16 6.67 0.64 14.02
CA GLY A 16 7.80 1.35 13.45
C GLY A 16 8.21 0.84 12.06
N GLY A 17 8.14 -0.46 11.80
CA GLY A 17 8.48 -1.04 10.50
C GLY A 17 7.29 -1.13 9.55
N VAL A 18 6.22 -1.81 9.96
CA VAL A 18 5.10 -2.14 9.07
C VAL A 18 4.13 -0.97 8.92
N VAL A 19 3.65 -0.40 10.02
CA VAL A 19 2.62 0.67 9.95
C VAL A 19 3.20 1.95 9.38
N PHE A 20 4.39 2.37 9.80
CA PHE A 20 5.05 3.54 9.20
C PHE A 20 5.45 3.30 7.74
N GLY A 21 5.90 2.09 7.38
CA GLY A 21 6.12 1.72 5.98
C GLY A 21 4.83 1.78 5.15
N ALA A 22 3.70 1.34 5.71
CA ALA A 22 2.39 1.45 5.07
C ALA A 22 1.95 2.91 4.90
N PHE A 23 2.19 3.80 5.88
CA PHE A 23 1.91 5.24 5.74
C PHE A 23 2.82 5.93 4.73
N ALA A 24 4.09 5.53 4.65
CA ALA A 24 5.01 6.01 3.64
C ALA A 24 4.54 5.61 2.24
N GLY A 25 4.19 4.33 2.04
CA GLY A 25 3.65 3.85 0.76
C GLY A 25 2.30 4.50 0.41
N TYR A 26 1.41 4.65 1.40
CA TYR A 26 0.15 5.38 1.25
C TYR A 26 0.39 6.78 0.73
N THR A 27 1.30 7.55 1.34
CA THR A 27 1.57 8.94 0.93
C THR A 27 2.28 9.02 -0.41
N LEU A 28 3.25 8.13 -0.65
CA LEU A 28 4.05 8.09 -1.86
C LEU A 28 3.19 7.76 -3.09
N TRP A 29 2.43 6.66 -3.05
CA TRP A 29 1.67 6.18 -4.20
C TRP A 29 0.22 6.67 -4.27
N PHE A 30 -0.24 7.51 -3.33
CA PHE A 30 -1.60 8.10 -3.37
C PHE A 30 -1.91 8.78 -4.72
N PRO A 31 -1.04 9.65 -5.26
CA PRO A 31 -1.31 10.32 -6.53
C PRO A 31 -1.38 9.33 -7.69
N LYS A 32 -0.57 8.28 -7.66
CA LYS A 32 -0.57 7.25 -8.69
C LYS A 32 -1.89 6.47 -8.71
N ALA A 33 -2.51 6.24 -7.56
CA ALA A 33 -3.78 5.52 -7.47
C ALA A 33 -5.00 6.42 -7.79
N PHE A 34 -4.98 7.70 -7.42
CA PHE A 34 -6.17 8.56 -7.44
C PHE A 34 -6.06 9.84 -8.29
N GLY A 35 -4.86 10.17 -8.79
CA GLY A 35 -4.60 11.34 -9.64
C GLY A 35 -4.46 12.68 -8.92
N PHE A 36 -4.31 12.70 -7.60
CA PHE A 36 -4.07 13.93 -6.82
C PHE A 36 -3.22 13.68 -5.58
N THR A 37 -2.53 14.70 -5.08
CA THR A 37 -1.68 14.62 -3.89
C THR A 37 -2.47 14.85 -2.58
N LEU A 38 -1.96 14.29 -1.48
CA LEU A 38 -2.51 14.51 -0.15
C LEU A 38 -2.08 15.85 0.43
N ASP A 39 -2.85 16.37 1.38
CA ASP A 39 -2.49 17.58 2.12
C ASP A 39 -1.26 17.35 3.01
N GLU A 40 -0.15 18.00 2.67
CA GLU A 40 1.16 17.83 3.31
C GLU A 40 1.17 18.34 4.76
N ARG A 41 0.39 19.39 5.08
CA ARG A 41 0.38 19.98 6.43
C ARG A 41 -0.27 19.02 7.42
N LEU A 42 -1.42 18.45 7.03
CA LEU A 42 -2.12 17.45 7.84
C LEU A 42 -1.34 16.13 7.92
N GLY A 43 -0.65 15.74 6.84
CA GLY A 43 0.25 14.58 6.83
C GLY A 43 1.39 14.72 7.84
N LYS A 44 2.07 15.86 7.86
CA LYS A 44 3.14 16.17 8.84
C LYS A 44 2.61 16.20 10.27
N ALA A 45 1.44 16.80 10.49
CA ALA A 45 0.81 16.82 11.81
C ALA A 45 0.49 15.40 12.30
N SER A 46 -0.09 14.57 11.43
CA SER A 46 -0.35 13.16 11.72
C SER A 46 0.95 12.40 12.05
N PHE A 47 2.00 12.57 11.24
CA PHE A 47 3.30 11.92 11.46
C PHE A 47 3.89 12.24 12.84
N TRP A 48 3.84 13.50 13.27
CA TRP A 48 4.36 13.89 14.59
C TRP A 48 3.54 13.33 15.74
N CYS A 49 2.20 13.32 15.61
CA CYS A 49 1.32 12.67 16.59
C CYS A 49 1.62 11.17 16.70
N TRP A 50 1.76 10.48 15.57
CA TRP A 50 2.12 9.06 15.55
C TRP A 50 3.49 8.80 16.17
N SER A 51 4.51 9.56 15.77
CA SER A 51 5.88 9.36 16.24
C SER A 51 6.01 9.61 17.75
N ILE A 52 5.53 10.76 18.24
CA ILE A 52 5.59 11.11 19.66
C ILE A 52 4.69 10.19 20.49
N GLY A 53 3.46 9.96 20.02
CA GLY A 53 2.50 9.08 20.67
C GLY A 53 3.00 7.65 20.79
N PHE A 54 3.67 7.12 19.77
CA PHE A 54 4.29 5.79 19.78
C PHE A 54 5.34 5.65 20.89
N TYR A 55 6.30 6.57 20.96
CA TYR A 55 7.32 6.51 22.02
C TYR A 55 6.71 6.69 23.41
N LEU A 56 5.75 7.61 23.57
CA LEU A 56 5.07 7.85 24.84
C LEU A 56 4.22 6.65 25.28
N ALA A 57 3.62 5.93 24.33
CA ALA A 57 2.80 4.74 24.60
C ALA A 57 3.63 3.52 24.97
N PHE A 58 4.72 3.25 24.22
CA PHE A 58 5.41 1.96 24.30
C PHE A 58 6.74 1.97 25.08
N LEU A 59 7.42 3.11 25.22
CA LEU A 59 8.62 3.17 26.07
C LEU A 59 8.34 2.82 27.55
N PRO A 60 7.27 3.33 28.19
CA PRO A 60 6.93 2.96 29.55
C PRO A 60 6.69 1.45 29.71
N LEU A 61 6.19 0.78 28.66
CA LEU A 61 5.91 -0.65 28.69
C LEU A 61 7.17 -1.52 28.72
N TYR A 62 8.29 -1.03 28.17
CA TYR A 62 9.59 -1.70 28.36
C TYR A 62 9.98 -1.70 29.84
N VAL A 63 9.88 -0.55 30.51
CA VAL A 63 10.21 -0.40 31.93
C VAL A 63 9.27 -1.27 32.78
N LEU A 64 7.96 -1.17 32.56
CA LEU A 64 6.96 -2.00 33.24
C LEU A 64 7.22 -3.50 33.02
N GLY A 65 7.61 -3.89 31.81
CA GLY A 65 7.98 -5.26 31.49
C GLY A 65 9.19 -5.78 32.24
N LEU A 66 10.14 -4.90 32.58
CA LEU A 66 11.30 -5.20 33.43
C LEU A 66 10.95 -5.20 34.93
N MET A 67 9.98 -4.38 35.33
CA MET A 67 9.41 -4.36 36.70
C MET A 67 8.52 -5.58 37.00
N GLY A 68 8.31 -6.48 36.03
CA GLY A 68 7.56 -7.73 36.21
C GLY A 68 6.10 -7.68 35.78
N ALA A 69 5.62 -6.58 35.18
CA ALA A 69 4.26 -6.51 34.66
C ALA A 69 4.05 -7.53 33.53
N THR A 70 3.07 -8.42 33.70
CA THR A 70 2.76 -9.48 32.73
C THR A 70 1.72 -9.04 31.70
N ARG A 71 1.73 -9.67 30.53
CA ARG A 71 0.73 -9.37 29.48
C ARG A 71 -0.67 -9.88 29.86
N ARG A 72 -1.72 -9.29 29.26
CA ARG A 72 -3.13 -9.73 29.37
C ARG A 72 -3.73 -9.65 30.78
N MET A 73 -3.15 -8.83 31.65
CA MET A 73 -3.78 -8.48 32.92
C MET A 73 -4.88 -7.44 32.70
N GLN A 74 -6.04 -7.64 33.30
CA GLN A 74 -7.12 -6.65 33.32
C GLN A 74 -7.07 -5.73 34.55
N HIS A 75 -6.36 -6.15 35.59
CA HIS A 75 -6.18 -5.42 36.83
C HIS A 75 -4.74 -5.63 37.34
N TYR A 76 -4.17 -4.61 37.98
CA TYR A 76 -2.87 -4.67 38.65
C TYR A 76 -3.00 -4.11 40.06
N ALA A 77 -2.40 -4.82 41.03
CA ALA A 77 -2.48 -4.45 42.44
C ALA A 77 -1.35 -3.51 42.87
N ASP A 78 -0.23 -3.47 42.14
CA ASP A 78 0.93 -2.64 42.45
C ASP A 78 0.69 -1.17 42.02
N PRO A 79 0.53 -0.23 42.97
CA PRO A 79 0.32 1.18 42.63
C PRO A 79 1.55 1.82 41.96
N GLY A 80 2.74 1.25 42.11
CA GLY A 80 3.99 1.75 41.50
C GLY A 80 3.97 1.70 39.97
N TRP A 81 3.09 0.89 39.37
CA TRP A 81 2.93 0.81 37.91
C TRP A 81 2.01 1.91 37.35
N GLN A 82 1.15 2.49 38.19
CA GLN A 82 0.13 3.46 37.77
C GLN A 82 0.71 4.63 36.97
N PRO A 83 1.82 5.29 37.37
CA PRO A 83 2.33 6.45 36.62
C PRO A 83 2.74 6.07 35.18
N LEU A 84 3.44 4.94 35.01
CA LEU A 84 3.88 4.45 33.70
C LEU A 84 2.68 4.02 32.83
N MET A 85 1.64 3.45 33.43
CA MET A 85 0.39 3.12 32.73
C MET A 85 -0.35 4.37 32.27
N VAL A 86 -0.39 5.43 33.08
CA VAL A 86 -1.02 6.71 32.71
C VAL A 86 -0.24 7.38 31.57
N ILE A 87 1.09 7.38 31.62
CA ILE A 87 1.92 7.88 30.52
C ILE A 87 1.63 7.11 29.23
N ALA A 88 1.58 5.77 29.33
CA ALA A 88 1.26 4.92 28.17
C ALA A 88 -0.13 5.24 27.59
N LEU A 89 -1.13 5.48 28.45
CA LEU A 89 -2.47 5.90 28.03
C LEU A 89 -2.45 7.27 27.32
N CYS A 90 -1.73 8.25 27.86
CA CYS A 90 -1.55 9.55 27.20
C CYS A 90 -0.94 9.38 25.80
N GLY A 91 0.07 8.52 25.66
CA GLY A 91 0.65 8.18 24.36
C GLY A 91 -0.40 7.60 23.39
N ALA A 92 -1.23 6.68 23.87
CA ALA A 92 -2.32 6.10 23.07
C ALA A 92 -3.34 7.16 22.61
N LEU A 93 -3.65 8.15 23.43
CA LEU A 93 -4.53 9.27 23.05
C LEU A 93 -3.89 10.18 22.00
N VAL A 94 -2.57 10.40 22.07
CA VAL A 94 -1.84 11.16 21.03
C VAL A 94 -1.84 10.38 19.70
N ILE A 95 -1.69 9.04 19.74
CA ILE A 95 -1.83 8.20 18.55
C ILE A 95 -3.25 8.31 17.97
N LEU A 96 -4.29 8.29 18.82
CA LEU A 96 -5.67 8.49 18.38
C LEU A 96 -5.85 9.83 17.65
N ALA A 97 -5.23 10.90 18.13
CA ALA A 97 -5.22 12.18 17.43
C ALA A 97 -4.52 12.08 16.05
N GLY A 98 -3.42 11.33 15.94
CA GLY A 98 -2.77 11.03 14.65
C GLY A 98 -3.66 10.25 13.69
N ILE A 99 -4.42 9.27 14.18
CA ILE A 99 -5.42 8.54 13.37
C ILE A 99 -6.48 9.50 12.84
N VAL A 100 -7.05 10.34 13.71
CA VAL A 100 -8.04 11.35 13.32
C VAL A 100 -7.48 12.31 12.28
N LEU A 101 -6.24 12.80 12.47
CA LEU A 101 -5.58 13.68 11.50
C LEU A 101 -5.38 13.01 10.14
N THR A 102 -5.07 11.72 10.10
CA THR A 102 -4.96 10.95 8.85
C THR A 102 -6.30 10.87 8.11
N ILE A 103 -7.39 10.64 8.84
CA ILE A 103 -8.75 10.62 8.25
C ILE A 103 -9.13 12.02 7.74
N VAL A 104 -8.86 13.07 8.54
CA VAL A 104 -9.12 14.45 8.14
C VAL A 104 -8.28 14.84 6.92
N GLN A 105 -7.02 14.44 6.86
CA GLN A 105 -6.14 14.63 5.69
C GLN A 105 -6.79 14.04 4.44
N LEU A 106 -7.26 12.79 4.50
CA LEU A 106 -7.91 12.14 3.36
C LEU A 106 -9.18 12.90 2.93
N VAL A 107 -10.06 13.23 3.88
CA VAL A 107 -11.33 13.95 3.60
C VAL A 107 -11.06 15.33 2.99
N VAL A 108 -10.12 16.10 3.54
CA VAL A 108 -9.74 17.41 3.01
C VAL A 108 -9.13 17.27 1.62
N SER A 109 -8.21 16.33 1.42
CA SER A 109 -7.55 16.09 0.14
C SER A 109 -8.55 15.71 -0.96
N ILE A 110 -9.56 14.89 -0.63
CA ILE A 110 -10.65 14.55 -1.56
C ILE A 110 -11.50 15.78 -1.90
N ARG A 111 -11.82 16.62 -0.91
CA ARG A 111 -12.60 17.85 -1.12
C ARG A 111 -11.87 18.87 -2.00
N THR A 112 -10.56 18.96 -1.86
CA THR A 112 -9.70 19.89 -2.61
C THR A 112 -8.92 19.20 -3.73
N ARG A 113 -9.43 18.08 -4.25
CA ARG A 113 -8.72 17.24 -5.23
C ARG A 113 -8.38 17.97 -6.51
N ASP A 114 -9.24 18.90 -6.94
CA ASP A 114 -9.09 19.62 -8.21
C ASP A 114 -7.90 20.59 -8.17
N GLU A 115 -7.56 21.12 -7.00
CA GLU A 115 -6.39 21.98 -6.78
C GLU A 115 -5.08 21.19 -6.68
N ARG A 116 -5.16 19.89 -6.36
CA ARG A 116 -4.02 19.01 -6.05
C ARG A 116 -3.79 17.93 -7.11
N ARG A 117 -4.40 18.08 -8.29
CA ARG A 117 -4.29 17.09 -9.37
C ARG A 117 -2.85 16.94 -9.81
N ASP A 118 -2.45 15.68 -9.99
CA ASP A 118 -1.21 15.34 -10.67
C ASP A 118 -1.46 15.39 -12.19
N THR A 119 -0.83 16.34 -12.86
CA THR A 119 -0.93 16.50 -14.32
C THR A 119 0.29 15.94 -15.06
N SER A 120 1.40 15.67 -14.36
CA SER A 120 2.64 15.17 -14.97
C SER A 120 2.71 13.65 -14.98
N GLY A 121 2.03 12.98 -14.04
CA GLY A 121 2.23 11.55 -13.76
C GLY A 121 3.43 11.27 -12.85
N ASP A 122 4.21 12.31 -12.54
CA ASP A 122 5.41 12.30 -11.71
C ASP A 122 5.42 13.49 -10.75
N PRO A 123 4.67 13.44 -9.64
CA PRO A 123 4.55 14.54 -8.69
C PRO A 123 5.78 14.66 -7.77
N TRP A 124 6.63 13.63 -7.71
CA TRP A 124 7.75 13.53 -6.78
C TRP A 124 9.13 13.57 -7.46
N ASN A 125 9.17 13.70 -8.79
CA ASN A 125 10.37 13.49 -9.57
C ASN A 125 10.98 12.09 -9.33
N GLY A 126 10.17 11.04 -9.42
CA GLY A 126 10.53 9.65 -9.13
C GLY A 126 11.52 9.04 -10.12
N ARG A 127 12.20 7.96 -9.74
CA ARG A 127 13.29 7.35 -10.53
C ARG A 127 12.85 6.16 -11.37
N THR A 128 11.76 5.53 -10.96
CA THR A 128 11.27 4.23 -11.41
C THR A 128 10.10 4.35 -12.39
N LEU A 129 9.79 3.27 -13.12
CA LEU A 129 8.88 3.28 -14.26
C LEU A 129 7.42 3.61 -13.92
N GLU A 130 6.97 3.39 -12.69
CA GLU A 130 5.61 3.76 -12.30
C GLU A 130 5.35 5.27 -12.43
N TRP A 131 6.39 6.10 -12.38
CA TRP A 131 6.31 7.54 -12.57
C TRP A 131 6.36 7.96 -14.03
N SER A 132 6.61 7.02 -14.96
CA SER A 132 6.56 7.30 -16.40
C SER A 132 5.16 7.12 -17.00
N THR A 133 4.16 6.74 -16.20
CA THR A 133 2.75 6.60 -16.63
C THR A 133 1.90 7.75 -16.10
N ALA A 134 0.71 7.92 -16.68
CA ALA A 134 -0.30 8.83 -16.15
C ALA A 134 -0.70 8.48 -14.70
N SER A 135 -1.33 9.44 -14.02
CA SER A 135 -1.88 9.30 -12.68
C SER A 135 -3.38 9.66 -12.70
N PRO A 136 -4.31 8.70 -12.54
CA PRO A 136 -4.08 7.26 -12.44
C PRO A 136 -3.62 6.63 -13.77
N PRO A 137 -2.95 5.46 -13.73
CA PRO A 137 -2.53 4.77 -14.94
C PRO A 137 -3.75 4.25 -15.73
N PRO A 138 -3.64 4.14 -17.06
CA PRO A 138 -4.66 3.47 -17.88
C PRO A 138 -4.72 1.98 -17.53
N ALA A 139 -5.81 1.30 -17.90
CA ALA A 139 -6.02 -0.10 -17.55
C ALA A 139 -4.90 -1.05 -18.02
N TRP A 140 -4.22 -0.71 -19.12
CA TRP A 140 -3.12 -1.48 -19.70
C TRP A 140 -1.73 -1.09 -19.18
N ASN A 141 -1.63 -0.11 -18.27
CA ASN A 141 -0.39 0.51 -17.78
C ASN A 141 0.48 1.13 -18.87
N PHE A 142 1.18 0.31 -19.67
CA PHE A 142 2.09 0.73 -20.73
C PHE A 142 1.55 0.30 -22.10
N ALA A 143 1.40 1.24 -23.02
CA ALA A 143 1.01 1.02 -24.41
C ALA A 143 2.08 0.25 -25.20
N THR A 144 3.35 0.55 -24.92
CA THR A 144 4.53 -0.14 -25.45
C THR A 144 5.44 -0.55 -24.30
N LEU A 145 6.08 -1.71 -24.42
CA LEU A 145 6.98 -2.20 -23.38
C LEU A 145 8.17 -1.24 -23.21
N PRO A 146 8.42 -0.74 -21.98
CA PRO A 146 9.54 0.15 -21.74
C PRO A 146 10.86 -0.61 -21.88
N GLN A 147 11.83 -0.02 -22.57
CA GLN A 147 13.17 -0.57 -22.68
C GLN A 147 13.99 -0.19 -21.45
N VAL A 148 14.39 -1.19 -20.67
CA VAL A 148 15.12 -1.01 -19.41
C VAL A 148 16.61 -1.24 -19.66
N ALA A 149 17.38 -0.15 -19.62
CA ALA A 149 18.82 -0.23 -19.75
C ALA A 149 19.55 -0.01 -18.40
N ALA A 150 18.86 0.43 -17.33
CA ALA A 150 19.39 0.74 -15.99
C ALA A 150 18.50 0.21 -14.88
N LEU A 151 19.05 0.17 -13.66
CA LEU A 151 18.27 0.12 -12.42
C LEU A 151 17.21 1.23 -12.36
N ASP A 152 17.62 2.49 -12.57
CA ASP A 152 16.72 3.65 -12.63
C ASP A 152 16.37 4.05 -14.06
N ALA A 153 15.59 3.20 -14.74
CA ALA A 153 15.25 3.39 -16.16
C ALA A 153 14.58 4.75 -16.45
N PHE A 154 13.61 5.17 -15.63
CA PHE A 154 12.90 6.43 -15.86
C PHE A 154 13.78 7.66 -15.55
N TRP A 155 14.64 7.58 -14.52
CA TRP A 155 15.61 8.64 -14.24
C TRP A 155 16.55 8.90 -15.41
N ARG A 156 17.09 7.84 -16.03
CA ARG A 156 17.92 7.95 -17.24
C ARG A 156 17.17 8.55 -18.41
N THR A 157 15.89 8.23 -18.60
CA THR A 157 15.11 8.85 -19.69
C THR A 157 14.90 10.35 -19.48
N LYS A 158 14.87 10.83 -18.23
CA LYS A 158 14.68 12.25 -17.91
C LYS A 158 15.96 13.07 -18.03
N TYR A 159 17.07 12.56 -17.50
CA TYR A 159 18.31 13.33 -17.36
C TYR A 159 19.46 12.86 -18.26
N GLY A 160 19.25 11.81 -19.06
CA GLY A 160 20.30 11.16 -19.83
C GLY A 160 21.25 10.32 -18.96
N ALA A 161 22.35 9.85 -19.54
CA ALA A 161 23.44 9.25 -18.78
C ALA A 161 24.20 10.37 -18.04
N SER A 162 24.08 10.41 -16.71
CA SER A 162 24.95 11.25 -15.87
C SER A 162 26.27 10.52 -15.63
N PRO A 163 27.43 11.19 -15.53
CA PRO A 163 28.72 10.54 -15.32
C PRO A 163 28.79 9.69 -14.03
N GLU A 164 28.00 10.01 -13.00
CA GLU A 164 27.85 9.16 -11.79
C GLU A 164 27.18 7.80 -12.07
N THR A 165 26.46 7.66 -13.19
CA THR A 165 25.78 6.42 -13.60
C THR A 165 26.68 5.50 -14.43
N GLU A 166 27.89 5.94 -14.79
CA GLU A 166 28.86 5.13 -15.54
C GLU A 166 29.60 4.13 -14.63
N GLU A 167 29.74 4.40 -13.32
CA GLU A 167 30.43 3.48 -12.40
C GLU A 167 29.64 2.18 -12.14
N ASP A 168 28.31 2.19 -12.29
CA ASP A 168 27.44 1.01 -12.16
C ASP A 168 27.05 0.36 -13.51
N ALA A 169 27.54 0.92 -14.63
CA ALA A 169 27.27 0.37 -15.95
C ALA A 169 28.39 -0.63 -16.30
N ASP A 170 28.08 -1.92 -16.22
CA ASP A 170 28.88 -3.00 -16.78
C ASP A 170 29.04 -2.82 -18.30
N GLY A 171 30.02 -2.00 -18.72
CA GLY A 171 30.73 -1.98 -20.01
C GLY A 171 29.93 -1.92 -21.32
N SER A 172 28.60 -1.99 -21.32
CA SER A 172 27.80 -2.05 -22.54
C SER A 172 27.44 -0.63 -22.96
N GLY A 173 28.12 -0.18 -24.01
CA GLY A 173 27.93 1.12 -24.65
C GLY A 173 26.47 1.52 -24.84
N SER A 174 26.26 2.79 -24.58
CA SER A 174 25.06 3.59 -24.73
C SER A 174 24.59 3.67 -26.18
N GLU A 175 23.81 2.69 -26.61
CA GLU A 175 23.00 2.84 -27.82
C GLU A 175 21.77 3.72 -27.50
N PRO A 176 21.45 4.75 -28.32
CA PRO A 176 20.20 5.48 -28.23
C PRO A 176 19.03 4.51 -28.33
N LEU A 177 18.09 4.59 -27.39
CA LEU A 177 16.90 3.76 -27.41
C LEU A 177 16.14 3.97 -28.73
N PRO A 178 15.84 2.92 -29.50
CA PRO A 178 15.06 3.05 -30.72
C PRO A 178 13.68 3.65 -30.40
N PRO A 179 13.09 4.40 -31.35
CA PRO A 179 11.78 5.01 -31.15
C PRO A 179 10.75 3.93 -30.82
N PRO A 180 9.77 4.23 -29.94
CA PRO A 180 8.78 3.25 -29.53
C PRO A 180 8.04 2.72 -30.76
N GLU A 181 7.97 1.40 -30.89
CA GLU A 181 7.25 0.73 -31.97
C GLU A 181 5.76 1.14 -31.94
N PRO A 182 5.06 1.14 -33.10
CA PRO A 182 3.63 1.42 -33.14
C PRO A 182 2.87 0.48 -32.20
N ALA A 183 1.91 1.02 -31.44
CA ALA A 183 1.12 0.22 -30.51
C ALA A 183 0.34 -0.87 -31.27
N GLU A 184 0.77 -2.12 -31.11
CA GLU A 184 -0.01 -3.27 -31.52
C GLU A 184 -1.31 -3.34 -30.69
N PRO A 185 -2.37 -3.98 -31.21
CA PRO A 185 -3.59 -4.20 -30.43
C PRO A 185 -3.27 -4.93 -29.13
N LEU A 186 -3.63 -4.33 -27.99
CA LEU A 186 -3.38 -4.93 -26.67
C LEU A 186 -4.51 -5.88 -26.28
N THR A 187 -4.15 -7.09 -25.85
CA THR A 187 -5.09 -8.07 -25.29
C THR A 187 -5.17 -7.91 -23.76
N MET A 188 -6.37 -7.65 -23.23
CA MET A 188 -6.60 -7.48 -21.80
C MET A 188 -7.50 -8.60 -21.24
N PRO A 189 -7.28 -9.04 -19.99
CA PRO A 189 -8.15 -10.02 -19.35
C PRO A 189 -9.55 -9.43 -19.09
N ARG A 190 -10.60 -10.23 -19.32
CA ARG A 190 -11.98 -9.82 -19.03
C ARG A 190 -12.25 -9.79 -17.52
N PRO A 191 -13.01 -8.80 -17.02
CA PRO A 191 -13.49 -8.83 -15.64
C PRO A 191 -14.40 -10.05 -15.44
N SER A 192 -14.27 -10.73 -14.30
CA SER A 192 -15.08 -11.91 -13.97
C SER A 192 -15.57 -11.84 -12.52
N PRO A 193 -16.88 -12.05 -12.26
CA PRO A 193 -17.43 -12.05 -10.90
C PRO A 193 -17.12 -13.33 -10.12
N VAL A 194 -16.46 -14.31 -10.74
CA VAL A 194 -16.21 -15.64 -10.16
C VAL A 194 -15.52 -15.57 -8.81
N GLY A 195 -14.52 -14.69 -8.66
CA GLY A 195 -13.84 -14.51 -7.37
C GLY A 195 -14.79 -14.06 -6.25
N PHE A 196 -15.72 -13.16 -6.55
CA PHE A 196 -16.74 -12.69 -5.60
C PHE A 196 -17.71 -13.81 -5.22
N VAL A 197 -18.18 -14.59 -6.19
CA VAL A 197 -19.10 -15.72 -5.95
C VAL A 197 -18.44 -16.81 -5.13
N ILE A 198 -17.18 -17.16 -5.43
CA ILE A 198 -16.38 -18.10 -4.63
C ILE A 198 -16.24 -17.58 -3.20
N ALA A 199 -15.88 -16.30 -3.01
CA ALA A 199 -15.75 -15.71 -1.69
C ALA A 199 -17.06 -15.77 -0.89
N PHE A 200 -18.20 -15.49 -1.52
CA PHE A 200 -19.51 -15.61 -0.90
C PHE A 200 -19.77 -17.03 -0.37
N PHE A 201 -19.57 -18.06 -1.22
CA PHE A 201 -19.77 -19.44 -0.81
C PHE A 201 -18.77 -19.91 0.24
N ALA A 202 -17.52 -19.44 0.19
CA ALA A 202 -16.51 -19.71 1.20
C ALA A 202 -16.89 -19.10 2.56
N VAL A 203 -17.45 -17.88 2.59
CA VAL A 203 -17.99 -17.24 3.80
C VAL A 203 -19.17 -18.04 4.35
N VAL A 204 -20.11 -18.46 3.50
CA VAL A 204 -21.24 -19.30 3.92
C VAL A 204 -20.76 -20.62 4.52
N ALA A 205 -19.79 -21.29 3.88
CA ALA A 205 -19.21 -22.53 4.38
C ALA A 205 -18.49 -22.32 5.72
N GLY A 206 -17.67 -21.27 5.83
CA GLY A 206 -16.97 -20.92 7.06
C GLY A 206 -17.92 -20.61 8.21
N PHE A 207 -18.95 -19.80 7.98
CA PHE A 207 -20.01 -19.53 8.95
C PHE A 207 -20.70 -20.82 9.39
N ALA A 208 -21.10 -21.66 8.44
CA ALA A 208 -21.77 -22.91 8.75
C ALA A 208 -20.91 -23.87 9.59
N LEU A 209 -19.59 -23.94 9.33
CA LEU A 209 -18.65 -24.72 10.12
C LEU A 209 -18.53 -24.19 11.56
N VAL A 210 -18.46 -22.87 11.75
CA VAL A 210 -18.41 -22.23 13.08
C VAL A 210 -19.66 -22.56 13.91
N TRP A 211 -20.84 -22.60 13.26
CA TRP A 211 -22.12 -22.84 13.91
C TRP A 211 -22.61 -24.30 13.84
N HIS A 212 -21.73 -25.24 13.46
CA HIS A 212 -22.05 -26.67 13.34
C HIS A 212 -23.24 -27.01 12.41
N ILE A 213 -23.50 -26.20 11.39
CA ILE A 213 -24.58 -26.39 10.41
C ILE A 213 -24.04 -27.23 9.22
N GLY A 214 -23.97 -28.55 9.38
CA GLY A 214 -23.29 -29.44 8.43
C GLY A 214 -23.81 -29.40 6.98
N TRP A 215 -25.14 -29.35 6.79
CA TRP A 215 -25.73 -29.32 5.44
C TRP A 215 -25.37 -28.03 4.69
N LEU A 216 -25.35 -26.89 5.39
CA LEU A 216 -25.03 -25.59 4.81
C LEU A 216 -23.53 -25.49 4.50
N ALA A 217 -22.67 -26.10 5.33
CA ALA A 217 -21.24 -26.20 5.06
C ALA A 217 -20.97 -27.01 3.78
N LEU A 218 -21.66 -28.13 3.60
CA LEU A 218 -21.58 -28.93 2.38
C LEU A 218 -22.05 -28.14 1.15
N LEU A 219 -23.17 -27.40 1.26
CA LEU A 219 -23.68 -26.55 0.17
C LEU A 219 -22.72 -25.41 -0.17
N GLY A 220 -22.15 -24.73 0.83
CA GLY A 220 -21.15 -23.68 0.61
C GLY A 220 -19.91 -24.22 -0.08
N PHE A 221 -19.38 -25.36 0.37
CA PHE A 221 -18.25 -26.02 -0.27
C PHE A 221 -18.57 -26.44 -1.71
N ALA A 222 -19.75 -27.05 -1.93
CA ALA A 222 -20.20 -27.41 -3.27
C ALA A 222 -20.34 -26.18 -4.18
N GLY A 223 -20.81 -25.04 -3.66
CA GLY A 223 -20.90 -23.78 -4.38
C GLY A 223 -19.52 -23.25 -4.82
N VAL A 224 -18.50 -23.34 -3.96
CA VAL A 224 -17.11 -23.00 -4.32
C VAL A 224 -16.61 -23.89 -5.47
N VAL A 225 -16.76 -25.21 -5.33
CA VAL A 225 -16.29 -26.18 -6.34
C VAL A 225 -17.03 -26.00 -7.66
N ALA A 226 -18.35 -25.88 -7.63
CA ALA A 226 -19.17 -25.69 -8.83
C ALA A 226 -18.81 -24.39 -9.56
N THR A 227 -18.65 -23.29 -8.83
CA THR A 227 -18.26 -22.00 -9.43
C THR A 227 -16.86 -22.08 -10.07
N GLY A 228 -15.91 -22.75 -9.40
CA GLY A 228 -14.58 -23.00 -9.96
C GLY A 228 -14.60 -23.86 -11.23
N LEU A 229 -15.42 -24.91 -11.26
CA LEU A 229 -15.60 -25.77 -12.43
C LEU A 229 -16.21 -25.01 -13.61
N VAL A 230 -17.27 -24.24 -13.37
CA VAL A 230 -17.88 -23.39 -14.41
C VAL A 230 -16.87 -22.39 -14.97
N HIS A 231 -16.05 -21.79 -14.11
CA HIS A 231 -15.00 -20.88 -14.55
C HIS A 231 -13.91 -21.58 -15.36
N ALA A 232 -13.54 -22.81 -15.01
CA ALA A 232 -12.52 -23.58 -15.71
C ALA A 232 -12.92 -23.93 -17.16
N TRP A 233 -14.22 -23.99 -17.46
CA TRP A 233 -14.74 -24.35 -18.78
C TRP A 233 -14.99 -23.13 -19.69
N ARG A 234 -14.59 -21.92 -19.28
CA ARG A 234 -14.73 -20.72 -20.11
C ARG A 234 -13.81 -20.78 -21.33
N THR A 235 -14.33 -20.38 -22.49
CA THR A 235 -13.59 -20.40 -23.77
C THR A 235 -13.07 -19.03 -24.19
N VAL A 236 -13.59 -17.94 -23.60
CA VAL A 236 -13.16 -16.56 -23.93
C VAL A 236 -12.65 -15.87 -22.67
N ASN A 237 -11.36 -15.52 -22.67
CA ASN A 237 -10.67 -14.95 -21.52
C ASN A 237 -10.30 -13.48 -21.71
N GLU A 238 -10.16 -13.04 -22.96
CA GLU A 238 -9.51 -11.79 -23.30
C GLU A 238 -10.41 -10.89 -24.17
N ILE A 239 -10.11 -9.60 -24.16
CA ILE A 239 -10.65 -8.58 -25.06
C ILE A 239 -9.48 -7.85 -25.72
N GLU A 240 -9.61 -7.55 -27.01
CA GLU A 240 -8.69 -6.66 -27.70
C GLU A 240 -9.10 -5.21 -27.46
N VAL A 241 -8.13 -4.36 -27.14
CA VAL A 241 -8.29 -2.92 -26.96
C VAL A 241 -7.66 -2.24 -28.16
N HIS A 242 -8.50 -1.61 -29.00
CA HIS A 242 -8.06 -0.95 -30.24
C HIS A 242 -7.72 0.54 -30.04
N GLU A 243 -8.23 1.19 -28.98
CA GLU A 243 -7.95 2.59 -28.65
C GLU A 243 -6.91 2.68 -27.53
N VAL A 244 -5.64 2.45 -27.88
CA VAL A 244 -4.51 2.58 -26.95
C VAL A 244 -3.89 3.97 -27.12
N ALA A 245 -4.13 4.86 -26.16
CA ALA A 245 -3.40 6.12 -26.11
C ALA A 245 -1.90 5.84 -25.88
N PRO A 246 -0.98 6.54 -26.58
CA PRO A 246 0.46 6.34 -26.38
C PRO A 246 0.84 6.63 -24.93
N ASN A 247 1.90 5.97 -24.45
CA ASN A 247 2.47 6.24 -23.13
C ASN A 247 2.64 7.75 -22.93
N ALA A 248 2.20 8.26 -21.77
CA ALA A 248 2.37 9.67 -21.43
C ALA A 248 3.82 10.04 -21.71
N ARG A 249 4.04 10.99 -22.63
CA ARG A 249 5.41 11.41 -22.98
C ARG A 249 6.03 11.91 -21.69
N GLY A 250 7.09 11.24 -21.23
CA GLY A 250 7.94 11.75 -20.17
C GLY A 250 8.21 13.22 -20.49
N ALA A 251 7.82 14.10 -19.57
CA ALA A 251 7.89 15.54 -19.79
C ALA A 251 9.33 15.90 -20.16
N ALA A 252 9.56 16.17 -21.44
CA ALA A 252 10.69 16.97 -21.86
C ALA A 252 10.38 18.38 -21.33
N ALA A 253 11.01 18.73 -20.22
CA ALA A 253 11.16 20.08 -19.71
C ALA A 253 12.65 20.34 -19.49
#